data_AF-A0A837HJD7-F1
#
_entry.id   AF-A0A837HJD7-F1
#
_cell.length_a   1.000
_cell.length_b   1.000
_cell.length_c   1.000
_cell.angle_alpha   90.00
_cell.angle_beta   90.00
_cell.angle_gamma   90.00
#
_symmetry.space_group_name_H-M   'P 1'
#
loop_
_entity.id
_entity.type
_entity.pdbx_description
1 polymer ?
#
loop_
_entity_poly.entity_id
_entity_poly.type
_entity_poly.pdbx_seq_one_letter_code
_entity_poly.pdbx_strand_id
1 'polypeptide(L)' 'MQEILNKFKSQLEKTLDFFKNDIAVLRAGRPTPALVENILIDAYGQKMPLQQLAVISVNKSLG' A
#
# COMPACT_ATOMS: atom_id res chain seq x y z
N MET A 1 30.74 -23.13 -16.39
CA MET A 1 30.96 -22.42 -15.11
C MET A 1 30.32 -21.03 -15.10
N GLN A 2 30.50 -20.21 -16.13
CA GLN A 2 29.91 -18.85 -16.22
C GLN A 2 28.37 -18.81 -16.31
N GLU A 3 27.73 -19.82 -16.93
CA GLU A 3 26.26 -19.89 -17.01
C GLU A 3 25.57 -19.99 -15.64
N ILE A 4 26.16 -20.73 -14.70
CA ILE A 4 25.60 -20.90 -13.35
C ILE A 4 25.66 -19.57 -12.61
N LEU A 5 26.78 -18.85 -12.71
CA LEU A 5 26.95 -17.51 -12.15
C LEU A 5 25.94 -16.52 -12.72
N ASN A 6 25.71 -16.55 -14.03
CA ASN A 6 24.72 -15.66 -14.68
C ASN A 6 23.28 -15.98 -14.25
N LYS A 7 22.92 -17.27 -14.12
CA LYS A 7 21.61 -17.67 -13.57
C LYS A 7 21.43 -17.20 -12.12
N PHE A 8 22.46 -17.37 -11.30
CA PHE A 8 22.41 -16.96 -9.90
C PHE A 8 22.28 -15.44 -9.75
N LYS A 9 23.00 -14.68 -10.58
CA LYS A 9 22.92 -13.22 -10.62
C LYS A 9 21.53 -12.73 -11.03
N SER A 10 20.93 -13.36 -12.04
CA SER A 10 19.56 -13.05 -12.47
C SER A 10 18.51 -13.38 -11.41
N GLN A 11 18.66 -14.47 -10.66
CA GLN A 11 17.79 -14.78 -9.52
C GLN A 11 17.97 -13.77 -8.38
N LEU A 12 19.20 -13.38 -8.06
CA LEU A 12 19.49 -12.37 -7.05
C LEU A 12 18.86 -11.01 -7.38
N GLU A 13 18.96 -10.58 -8.64
CA GLU A 13 18.33 -9.33 -9.10
C GLU A 13 16.81 -9.39 -8.94
N LYS A 14 16.16 -10.50 -9.32
CA LYS A 14 14.72 -10.68 -9.11
C LYS A 14 14.31 -10.64 -7.64
N THR A 15 15.07 -11.29 -6.76
CA THR A 15 14.81 -11.28 -5.32
C THR A 15 14.98 -9.88 -4.73
N LEU A 16 16.01 -9.14 -5.17
CA LEU A 16 16.22 -7.76 -4.76
C LEU A 16 15.08 -6.83 -5.23
N ASP A 17 14.61 -7.01 -6.47
CA ASP A 17 13.48 -6.23 -6.99
C ASP A 17 12.17 -6.57 -6.27
N PHE A 18 11.93 -7.86 -5.97
CA PHE A 18 10.79 -8.26 -5.15
C PHE A 18 10.86 -7.62 -3.76
N PHE A 19 12.01 -7.70 -3.10
CA PHE A 19 12.23 -7.11 -1.77
C PHE A 19 12.09 -5.58 -1.75
N LYS A 20 12.57 -4.89 -2.80
CA LYS A 20 12.39 -3.44 -2.95
C LYS A 20 10.91 -3.08 -3.11
N ASN A 21 10.17 -3.83 -3.92
CA ASN A 21 8.73 -3.63 -4.09
C ASN A 21 7.98 -3.90 -2.79
N ASP A 22 8.34 -4.97 -2.08
CA ASP A 22 7.72 -5.34 -0.81
C ASP A 22 8.00 -4.27 0.28
N ILE A 23 9.23 -3.75 0.37
CA ILE A 23 9.56 -2.61 1.23
C ILE A 23 8.85 -1.33 0.80
N ALA A 24 8.64 -1.09 -0.50
CA ALA A 24 7.92 0.08 -0.98
C ALA A 24 6.44 0.03 -0.53
N VAL A 25 5.83 -1.16 -0.56
CA VAL A 25 4.50 -1.43 0.01
C VAL A 25 4.53 -1.28 1.54
N LEU A 26 5.57 -1.77 2.22
CA LEU A 26 5.69 -1.69 3.68
C LEU A 26 5.95 -0.26 4.19
N ARG A 27 6.62 0.59 3.40
CA ARG A 27 6.77 2.04 3.66
C ARG A 27 5.44 2.80 3.52
N ALA A 28 4.37 2.16 3.05
CA ALA A 28 3.01 2.67 3.18
C ALA A 28 2.45 2.51 4.61
N GLY A 29 3.29 2.49 5.64
CA GLY A 29 2.95 2.85 7.02
C GLY A 29 2.54 4.33 7.21
N ARG A 30 2.20 5.05 6.12
CA ARG A 30 1.40 6.27 6.21
C ARG A 30 -0.06 5.80 6.20
N PRO A 31 -0.87 6.12 7.23
CA PRO A 31 -2.30 5.95 7.09
C PRO A 31 -2.69 6.67 5.80
N THR A 32 -3.19 5.92 4.83
CA THR A 32 -3.72 6.50 3.60
C THR A 32 -5.23 6.54 3.81
N PRO A 33 -5.87 7.69 3.55
CA PRO A 33 -7.32 7.78 3.72
C PRO A 33 -8.03 6.68 2.92
N ALA A 34 -7.46 6.24 1.79
CA ALA A 34 -7.84 5.09 0.96
C ALA A 34 -8.35 3.83 1.71
N LEU A 35 -7.83 3.53 2.90
CA LEU A 35 -8.30 2.38 3.68
C LEU A 35 -9.75 2.53 4.16
N VAL A 36 -10.19 3.74 4.48
CA VAL A 36 -11.54 4.02 4.99
C VAL A 36 -12.48 4.57 3.91
N GLU A 37 -11.97 4.84 2.71
CA GLU A 37 -12.74 5.39 1.57
C GLU A 37 -13.79 4.41 1.02
N ASN A 38 -13.53 3.10 1.14
CA ASN A 38 -14.42 2.04 0.66
C ASN A 38 -15.52 1.65 1.67
N ILE A 39 -15.63 2.36 2.80
CA ILE A 39 -16.65 2.08 3.80
C ILE A 39 -17.97 2.73 3.35
N LEU A 40 -18.95 1.88 3.07
CA LEU A 40 -20.33 2.29 2.81
C LEU A 40 -21.03 2.52 4.15
N ILE A 41 -21.52 3.74 4.37
CA ILE A 41 -22.33 4.08 5.54
C ILE A 41 -23.77 4.34 5.12
N ASP A 42 -24.70 3.99 6.00
CA ASP A 42 -26.11 4.32 5.81
C ASP A 42 -26.31 5.78 6.21
N ALA A 43 -26.56 6.63 5.22
CA ALA A 43 -26.82 8.04 5.41
C ALA A 43 -28.17 8.37 4.79
N TYR A 44 -29.08 8.92 5.61
CA TYR A 44 -30.42 9.31 5.17
C TYR A 44 -31.21 8.17 4.46
N GLY A 45 -30.97 6.91 4.83
CA GLY A 45 -31.66 5.74 4.27
C GLY A 45 -31.09 5.21 2.96
N GLN A 46 -29.92 5.68 2.53
CA GLN A 46 -29.19 5.17 1.37
C GLN A 46 -27.73 4.87 1.73
N LYS A 47 -27.18 3.80 1.15
CA LYS A 47 -25.76 3.46 1.31
C LYS A 47 -24.91 4.42 0.47
N MET A 48 -24.12 5.25 1.14
CA MET A 48 -23.22 6.21 0.51
C MET A 48 -21.77 5.95 0.94
N PRO A 49 -20.79 6.18 0.07
CA PRO A 49 -19.38 6.09 0.45
C PRO A 49 -19.02 7.19 1.44
N LEU A 50 -18.29 6.84 2.50
CA LEU A 50 -17.91 7.73 3.60
C LEU A 50 -17.22 9.03 3.12
N GLN A 51 -16.47 8.97 2.02
CA GLN A 51 -15.81 10.14 1.41
C GLN A 51 -16.75 11.28 1.03
N GLN A 52 -18.00 10.97 0.66
CA GLN A 52 -18.97 11.99 0.25
C GLN A 52 -19.60 12.74 1.43
N LEU A 53 -19.42 12.21 2.64
CA LEU A 53 -20.07 12.71 3.86
C LEU A 53 -19.06 13.31 4.84
N ALA A 54 -17.77 12.95 4.74
CA ALA A 54 -16.72 13.48 5.60
C ALA A 54 -15.39 13.65 4.84
N VAL A 55 -14.66 14.71 5.16
CA VAL A 55 -13.27 14.91 4.72
C VAL A 55 -12.36 14.10 5.64
N ILE A 56 -11.82 12.99 5.14
CA ILE A 56 -10.90 12.13 5.89
C ILE A 56 -9.49 12.72 5.77
N SER A 57 -9.04 13.35 6.85
CA SER A 57 -7.67 13.88 6.97
C SER A 57 -6.85 12.97 7.88
N VAL A 58 -5.75 12.44 7.36
CA VAL A 58 -4.81 11.65 8.17
C VAL A 58 -3.94 12.59 8.98
N ASN A 59 -4.23 12.69 10.28
CA ASN A 59 -3.42 13.47 11.20
C ASN A 59 -2.33 12.57 11.80
N LYS A 60 -1.07 12.87 11.50
CA LYS A 60 0.07 12.17 12.09
C LYS A 60 0.29 12.74 13.49
N SER A 61 -0.06 11.99 14.53
CA SER A 61 0.43 12.25 15.89
C SER A 61 1.94 12.05 15.87
N LEU A 62 2.67 13.16 15.72
CA LEU A 62 4.09 13.27 15.98
C LEU A 62 4.25 13.35 17.50
N GLY A 63 4.86 12.33 18.09
CA GLY A 63 5.60 12.46 19.34
C GLY A 63 6.96 13.11 19.06
#